data_AF-A0AAD3M5Q2-F1
#
_entry.id   AF-A0AAD3M5Q2-F1
#
_cell.length_a   1.000
_cell.length_b   1.000
_cell.length_c   1.000
_cell.angle_alpha   90.00
_cell.angle_beta   90.00
_cell.angle_gamma   90.00
#
_symmetry.space_group_name_H-M   'P 1'
#
loop_
_entity.id
_entity.type
_entity.pdbx_description
1 polymer ?
#
loop_
_entity_poly.entity_id
_entity_poly.type
_entity_poly.pdbx_seq_one_letter_code
_entity_poly.pdbx_strand_id
1 'polypeptide(L)'
;MLEAEVLRQNAASKNGNDEAEQTAAVVEIIQEILTFHSFIQEAMTAPNSAQRKACWDARDQLWKCLDDNDGKAASCQKFQTEFEEKCPAQWVKYFTKRRDFLKYKEKMETDGFTPAGGPRQPS
;
A
#
# COMPACT_ATOMS: atom_id res chain seq x y z
N MET A 1 15.65 -11.63 -69.20
CA MET A 1 14.21 -11.55 -68.86
C MET A 1 13.84 -12.45 -67.68
N LEU A 2 14.34 -13.68 -67.55
CA LEU A 2 14.03 -14.55 -66.40
C LEU A 2 14.61 -14.07 -65.04
N GLU A 3 15.69 -13.30 -65.01
CA GLU A 3 16.31 -12.86 -63.74
C GLU A 3 15.52 -11.74 -63.03
N ALA A 4 14.74 -10.93 -63.78
CA ALA A 4 13.90 -9.87 -63.21
C ALA A 4 12.62 -10.42 -62.55
N GLU A 5 12.13 -11.58 -63.00
CA GLU A 5 10.97 -12.27 -62.43
C GLU A 5 11.31 -12.87 -61.05
N VAL A 6 12.50 -13.46 -60.91
CA VAL A 6 12.97 -14.10 -59.68
C VAL A 6 13.23 -13.07 -58.57
N LEU A 7 13.76 -11.88 -58.90
CA LEU A 7 13.93 -10.81 -57.91
C LEU A 7 12.59 -10.22 -57.44
N ARG A 8 11.58 -10.15 -58.32
CA ARG A 8 10.20 -9.76 -57.94
C ARG A 8 9.53 -10.79 -57.04
N GLN A 9 9.72 -12.09 -57.31
CA GLN A 9 9.19 -13.16 -56.46
C GLN A 9 9.86 -13.18 -55.08
N ASN A 10 11.17 -12.91 -54.99
CA ASN A 10 11.89 -12.83 -53.71
C ASN A 10 11.55 -11.59 -52.87
N ALA A 11 11.18 -10.47 -53.49
CA ALA A 11 10.76 -9.26 -52.77
C ALA A 11 9.34 -9.38 -52.16
N ALA A 12 8.43 -10.10 -52.82
CA ALA A 12 7.09 -10.37 -52.31
C ALA A 12 7.07 -11.30 -51.08
N SER A 13 8.09 -12.15 -50.91
CA SER A 13 8.18 -13.11 -49.81
C SER A 13 8.80 -12.56 -48.52
N LYS A 14 9.31 -11.32 -48.51
CA LYS A 14 9.95 -10.70 -47.32
C LYS A 14 9.08 -9.67 -46.60
N ASN A 15 7.91 -9.33 -47.14
CA ASN A 15 7.02 -8.30 -46.57
C ASN A 15 5.77 -8.87 -45.89
N GLY A 16 5.56 -10.19 -45.88
CA GLY A 16 4.32 -10.80 -45.35
C GLY A 16 4.48 -11.52 -44.00
N ASN A 17 5.71 -11.70 -43.55
CA ASN A 17 6.11 -12.59 -42.46
C ASN A 17 6.72 -11.82 -41.27
N ASP A 18 7.15 -10.57 -41.47
CA ASP A 18 7.62 -9.71 -40.37
C ASP A 18 6.47 -9.00 -39.65
N GLU A 19 5.37 -8.64 -40.34
CA GLU A 19 4.21 -8.00 -39.68
C GLU A 19 3.40 -8.97 -38.83
N ALA A 20 3.23 -10.23 -39.26
CA ALA A 20 2.45 -11.23 -38.53
C ALA A 20 3.17 -11.72 -37.26
N GLU A 21 4.50 -11.91 -37.33
CA GLU A 21 5.31 -12.34 -36.18
C GLU A 21 5.48 -11.19 -35.16
N GLN A 22 5.64 -9.95 -35.63
CA GLN A 22 5.73 -8.78 -34.76
C GLN A 22 4.40 -8.44 -34.07
N THR A 23 3.26 -8.71 -34.73
CA THR A 23 1.93 -8.55 -34.13
C THR A 23 1.66 -9.57 -33.02
N ALA A 24 2.11 -10.83 -33.19
CA ALA A 24 1.93 -11.88 -32.17
C ALA A 24 2.67 -11.55 -30.86
N ALA A 25 3.93 -11.11 -30.97
CA ALA A 25 4.73 -10.73 -29.80
C ALA A 25 4.16 -9.53 -29.04
N VAL A 26 3.59 -8.55 -29.74
CA VAL A 26 2.97 -7.37 -29.11
C VAL A 26 1.66 -7.74 -28.39
N VAL A 27 0.87 -8.67 -28.94
CA VAL A 27 -0.37 -9.14 -28.31
C VAL A 27 -0.09 -9.89 -27.00
N GLU A 28 0.96 -10.72 -26.93
CA GLU A 28 1.35 -11.40 -25.69
C GLU A 28 1.81 -10.42 -24.61
N ILE A 29 2.65 -9.43 -24.97
CA ILE A 29 3.08 -8.37 -24.05
C ILE A 29 1.88 -7.56 -23.55
N ILE A 30 0.93 -7.21 -24.43
CA ILE A 30 -0.29 -6.50 -24.03
C ILE A 30 -1.13 -7.37 -23.08
N GLN A 31 -1.24 -8.68 -23.32
CA GLN A 31 -1.98 -9.58 -22.44
C GLN A 31 -1.32 -9.70 -21.05
N GLU A 32 0.00 -9.73 -20.96
CA GLU A 32 0.74 -9.67 -19.69
C GLU A 32 0.58 -8.31 -18.98
N ILE A 33 0.63 -7.20 -19.73
CA ILE A 33 0.43 -5.86 -19.16
C ILE A 33 -1.00 -5.68 -18.64
N LEU A 34 -2.02 -6.20 -19.34
CA LEU A 34 -3.42 -6.13 -18.92
C LEU A 34 -3.68 -6.99 -17.68
N THR A 35 -3.07 -8.17 -17.58
CA THR A 35 -3.16 -8.99 -16.37
C THR A 35 -2.44 -8.32 -15.19
N PHE A 36 -1.27 -7.71 -15.40
CA PHE A 36 -0.57 -6.97 -14.35
C PHE A 36 -1.31 -5.70 -13.90
N HIS A 37 -1.95 -4.96 -14.80
CA HIS A 37 -2.80 -3.80 -14.45
C HIS A 37 -3.99 -4.19 -13.58
N SER A 38 -4.63 -5.34 -13.87
CA SER A 38 -5.75 -5.83 -13.06
C SER A 38 -5.32 -6.17 -11.62
N PHE A 39 -4.08 -6.63 -11.44
CA PHE A 39 -3.50 -6.98 -10.14
C PHE A 39 -3.11 -5.74 -9.31
N ILE A 40 -2.70 -4.65 -9.95
CA ILE A 40 -2.35 -3.38 -9.27
C ILE A 40 -3.60 -2.66 -8.73
N GLN A 41 -4.78 -2.93 -9.30
CA GLN A 41 -6.05 -2.29 -8.90
C GLN A 41 -6.43 -2.55 -7.44
N GLU A 42 -6.06 -3.70 -6.86
CA GLU A 42 -6.43 -4.05 -5.47
C GLU A 42 -5.55 -3.36 -4.42
N ALA A 43 -4.30 -3.04 -4.76
CA ALA A 43 -3.34 -2.41 -3.84
C ALA A 43 -3.49 -0.87 -3.75
N MET A 44 -4.13 -0.24 -4.74
CA MET A 44 -4.18 1.22 -4.90
C MET A 44 -5.61 1.79 -4.96
N THR A 45 -6.64 0.96 -4.77
CA THR A 45 -8.02 1.47 -4.71
C THR A 45 -8.31 2.05 -3.33
N ALA A 46 -8.79 3.30 -3.31
CA ALA A 46 -9.22 3.94 -2.08
C ALA A 46 -10.36 3.12 -1.44
N PRO A 47 -10.31 2.82 -0.14
CA PRO A 47 -11.33 2.04 0.52
C PRO A 47 -12.69 2.73 0.39
N ASN A 48 -13.72 1.93 0.07
CA ASN A 48 -15.09 2.41 -0.03
C ASN A 48 -15.61 2.85 1.36
N SER A 49 -16.72 3.58 1.40
CA SER A 49 -17.25 4.12 2.67
C SER A 49 -17.54 3.05 3.73
N ALA A 50 -18.03 1.88 3.33
CA ALA A 50 -18.31 0.76 4.23
C ALA A 50 -17.02 0.14 4.79
N GLN A 51 -15.99 -0.06 3.96
CA GLN A 51 -14.67 -0.52 4.38
C GLN A 51 -14.01 0.47 5.35
N ARG A 52 -14.12 1.78 5.09
CA ARG A 52 -13.63 2.80 6.01
C ARG A 52 -14.32 2.73 7.37
N LYS A 53 -15.65 2.58 7.38
CA LYS A 53 -16.42 2.42 8.61
C LYS A 53 -15.99 1.18 9.38
N ALA A 54 -15.89 0.02 8.71
CA ALA A 54 -15.47 -1.23 9.34
C ALA A 54 -14.06 -1.12 9.95
N CYS A 55 -13.13 -0.46 9.27
CA CYS A 55 -11.79 -0.19 9.79
C CYS A 55 -11.83 0.71 11.04
N TRP A 56 -12.60 1.80 11.02
CA TRP A 56 -12.71 2.68 12.19
C TRP A 56 -13.40 1.99 13.37
N ASP A 57 -14.41 1.17 13.12
CA ASP A 57 -15.10 0.40 14.16
C ASP A 57 -14.14 -0.63 14.80
N ALA A 58 -13.29 -1.29 14.02
CA ALA A 58 -12.26 -2.22 14.53
C ALA A 58 -11.16 -1.49 15.30
N ARG A 59 -10.75 -0.32 14.81
CA ARG A 59 -9.84 0.60 15.51
C ARG A 59 -10.40 0.94 16.89
N ASP A 60 -11.63 1.42 16.98
CA ASP A 60 -12.18 1.89 18.24
C ASP A 60 -12.29 0.75 19.27
N GLN A 61 -12.56 -0.48 18.83
CA GLN A 61 -12.53 -1.67 19.70
C GLN A 61 -11.12 -1.99 20.24
N LEU A 62 -10.09 -1.96 19.38
CA LEU A 62 -8.72 -2.19 19.82
C LEU A 62 -8.26 -1.12 20.81
N TRP A 63 -8.57 0.15 20.56
CA TRP A 63 -8.16 1.24 21.44
C TRP A 63 -8.87 1.16 22.78
N LYS A 64 -10.19 0.89 22.78
CA LYS A 64 -10.95 0.65 24.01
C LYS A 64 -10.34 -0.48 24.84
N CYS A 65 -10.02 -1.61 24.20
CA CYS A 65 -9.36 -2.72 24.89
C CYS A 65 -8.02 -2.30 25.52
N LEU A 66 -7.22 -1.50 24.81
CA LEU A 66 -5.92 -1.07 25.30
C LEU A 66 -6.03 -0.04 26.43
N ASP A 67 -7.00 0.87 26.36
CA ASP A 67 -7.26 1.81 27.44
C ASP A 67 -7.75 1.07 28.70
N ASP A 68 -8.60 0.04 28.55
CA ASP A 68 -9.09 -0.80 29.66
C ASP A 68 -7.98 -1.68 30.28
N ASN A 69 -6.89 -1.96 29.56
CA ASN A 69 -5.80 -2.85 29.98
C ASN A 69 -4.45 -2.14 30.21
N ASP A 70 -4.45 -0.82 30.44
CA ASP A 70 -3.24 -0.01 30.65
C ASP A 70 -2.19 -0.15 29.53
N GLY A 71 -2.64 -0.36 28.30
CA GLY A 71 -1.78 -0.51 27.11
C GLY A 71 -1.15 -1.89 26.93
N LYS A 72 -1.58 -2.93 27.67
CA LYS A 72 -1.09 -4.30 27.49
C LYS A 72 -1.59 -4.91 26.18
N ALA A 73 -0.78 -4.81 25.13
CA ALA A 73 -1.10 -5.33 23.80
C ALA A 73 -1.40 -6.83 23.76
N ALA A 74 -0.74 -7.64 24.62
CA ALA A 74 -0.94 -9.09 24.69
C ALA A 74 -2.40 -9.49 24.97
N SER A 75 -3.12 -8.72 25.80
CA SER A 75 -4.52 -9.00 26.13
C SER A 75 -5.49 -8.63 25.00
N CYS A 76 -5.07 -7.78 24.07
CA CYS A 76 -5.90 -7.25 22.98
C CYS A 76 -5.53 -7.82 21.60
N GLN A 77 -4.74 -8.89 21.54
CA GLN A 77 -4.22 -9.46 20.29
C GLN A 77 -5.34 -9.79 19.29
N LYS A 78 -6.50 -10.28 19.76
CA LYS A 78 -7.66 -10.57 18.89
C LYS A 78 -8.11 -9.32 18.12
N PHE A 79 -8.27 -8.20 18.81
CA PHE A 79 -8.68 -6.93 18.20
C PHE A 79 -7.57 -6.34 17.33
N GLN A 80 -6.31 -6.63 17.65
CA GLN A 80 -5.18 -6.21 16.84
C GLN A 80 -5.18 -6.91 15.48
N THR A 81 -5.38 -8.22 15.44
CA THR A 81 -5.53 -8.97 14.20
C THR A 81 -6.70 -8.46 13.37
N GLU A 82 -7.86 -8.26 14.00
CA GLU A 82 -9.05 -7.74 13.30
C GLU A 82 -8.84 -6.31 12.74
N PHE A 83 -8.09 -5.47 13.45
CA PHE A 83 -7.71 -4.14 12.98
C PHE A 83 -6.77 -4.20 11.77
N GLU A 84 -5.76 -5.08 11.79
CA GLU A 84 -4.82 -5.26 10.70
C GLU A 84 -5.47 -5.88 9.45
N GLU A 85 -6.48 -6.74 9.63
CA GLU A 85 -7.25 -7.34 8.52
C GLU A 85 -8.25 -6.37 7.89
N LYS A 86 -8.92 -5.54 8.69
CA LYS A 86 -9.97 -4.63 8.20
C LYS A 86 -9.44 -3.30 7.68
N CYS A 87 -8.24 -2.89 8.08
CA CYS A 87 -7.67 -1.61 7.71
C CYS A 87 -6.53 -1.75 6.69
N PRO A 88 -6.43 -0.81 5.72
CA PRO A 88 -5.25 -0.73 4.86
C PRO A 88 -3.96 -0.57 5.69
N ALA A 89 -2.88 -1.23 5.29
CA ALA A 89 -1.59 -1.20 6.01
C ALA A 89 -1.06 0.23 6.26
N GLN A 90 -1.29 1.14 5.30
CA GLN A 90 -0.91 2.55 5.46
C GLN A 90 -1.69 3.25 6.58
N TRP A 91 -2.96 2.90 6.76
CA TRP A 91 -3.81 3.45 7.81
C TRP A 91 -3.43 2.87 9.17
N VAL A 92 -3.16 1.58 9.25
CA VAL A 92 -2.62 0.91 10.44
C VAL A 92 -1.39 1.65 10.95
N LYS A 93 -0.39 1.85 10.07
CA LYS A 93 0.83 2.59 10.40
C LYS A 93 0.57 4.00 10.92
N TYR A 94 -0.32 4.75 10.25
CA TYR A 94 -0.69 6.10 10.66
C TYR A 94 -1.37 6.13 12.04
N PHE A 95 -2.36 5.27 12.25
CA PHE A 95 -3.16 5.26 13.49
C PHE A 95 -2.33 4.80 14.69
N THR A 96 -1.45 3.81 14.54
CA THR A 96 -0.54 3.38 15.62
C THR A 96 0.36 4.53 16.06
N LYS A 97 1.03 5.20 15.11
CA LYS A 97 1.88 6.37 15.41
C LYS A 97 1.09 7.50 16.07
N ARG A 98 -0.15 7.72 15.64
CA ARG A 98 -1.02 8.75 16.22
C ARG A 98 -1.41 8.41 17.65
N ARG A 99 -1.70 7.14 17.97
CA ARG A 99 -2.00 6.73 19.35
C ARG A 99 -0.80 6.93 20.27
N ASP A 100 0.39 6.50 19.84
CA ASP A 100 1.61 6.64 20.64
C ASP A 100 1.91 8.11 20.95
N PHE A 101 1.73 8.99 19.95
CA PHE A 101 1.82 10.43 20.15
C PHE A 101 0.80 10.97 21.16
N LEU A 102 -0.46 10.53 21.08
CA LEU A 102 -1.51 10.96 22.02
C LEU A 102 -1.23 10.48 23.45
N LYS A 103 -0.77 9.24 23.63
CA LYS A 103 -0.37 8.73 24.95
C LYS A 103 0.88 9.41 25.49
N TYR A 104 1.84 9.74 24.63
CA TYR A 104 3.00 10.54 25.02
C TYR A 104 2.56 11.95 25.47
N LYS A 105 1.70 12.60 24.69
CA LYS A 105 1.16 13.92 25.02
C LYS A 105 0.41 13.89 26.36
N GLU A 106 -0.45 12.90 26.57
CA GLU A 106 -1.17 12.69 27.83
C GLU A 106 -0.21 12.59 29.02
N LYS A 107 0.85 11.76 28.92
CA LYS A 107 1.88 11.66 29.97
C LYS A 107 2.60 12.98 30.24
N MET A 108 2.95 13.73 29.19
CA MET A 108 3.60 15.03 29.34
C MET A 108 2.69 16.06 30.02
N GLU A 109 1.38 15.99 29.77
CA GLU A 109 0.38 16.85 30.41
C GLU A 109 0.14 16.44 31.88
N THR A 110 0.18 15.14 32.21
CA THR A 110 -0.01 14.64 33.58
C THR A 110 1.23 14.81 34.46
N ASP A 111 2.42 14.54 33.93
CA ASP A 111 3.66 14.47 34.73
C ASP A 111 4.29 15.86 34.94
N GLY A 112 3.79 16.88 34.22
CA GLY A 112 4.29 18.25 34.28
C GLY A 112 5.67 18.41 33.62
N PHE A 113 5.98 19.66 33.23
CA PHE A 113 7.29 19.98 32.67
C PHE A 113 8.32 20.09 33.79
N THR A 114 9.19 19.10 33.94
CA THR A 114 10.38 19.22 34.80
C THR A 114 11.54 19.76 33.96
N PRO A 115 11.93 21.05 34.08
CA PRO A 115 13.12 21.54 33.41
C PRO A 115 14.33 20.75 33.94
N ALA A 116 15.03 20.06 33.04
CA ALA A 116 16.35 19.54 33.36
C ALA A 116 17.20 20.72 33.81
N GLY A 117 17.71 20.68 35.05
CA GLY A 117 18.48 21.78 35.65
C GLY A 117 19.68 22.12 34.79
N GLY A 118 19.53 23.12 33.92
CA GLY A 118 20.63 23.68 33.15
C GLY A 118 21.64 24.35 34.09
N PRO A 119 22.93 24.44 33.69
CA PRO A 119 23.93 25.09 34.52
C PRO A 119 23.52 26.55 34.79
N ARG A 120 23.42 26.90 36.08
CA ARG A 120 23.15 28.28 36.52
C ARG A 120 24.20 29.20 35.90
N GLN A 121 23.77 30.13 35.06
CA GLN A 121 24.61 31.24 34.61
C GLN A 121 24.64 32.27 35.75
N PRO A 122 25.80 32.55 36.38
CA PRO A 122 25.90 33.64 37.34
C PRO A 122 25.75 35.00 36.61
N SER A 123 24.96 35.89 37.20
CA SER A 123 24.77 37.28 36.75
C SER A 123 25.97 38.16 37.05
#